data_AF-A0A929C5K1-F1
#
_entry.id   AF-A0A929C5K1-F1
#
_cell.length_a   1.000
_cell.length_b   1.000
_cell.length_c   1.000
_cell.angle_alpha   90.00
_cell.angle_beta   90.00
_cell.angle_gamma   90.00
#
_symmetry.space_group_name_H-M   'P 1'
#
loop_
_entity.id
_entity.type
_entity.pdbx_description
1 polymer ?
#
loop_
_entity_poly.entity_id
_entity_poly.type
_entity_poly.pdbx_seq_one_letter_code
_entity_poly.pdbx_strand_id
1 'polypeptide(L)' 'MEKQNLDILIDRVADLIINAKRIVVFTGAGVSTESGIPDFRSPGGIWDRFDPDDFTYQKFVSDPEARRKQWRML' A
#
# COMPACT_ATOMS: atom_id res chain seq x y z
N MET A 1 3.78 -21.21 0.29
CA MET A 1 5.24 -21.05 0.48
C MET A 1 5.60 -21.84 1.72
N GLU A 2 6.49 -22.82 1.64
CA GLU A 2 6.87 -23.62 2.81
C GLU A 2 7.65 -22.75 3.81
N LYS A 3 7.45 -23.00 5.11
CA LYS A 3 8.06 -22.21 6.20
C LYS A 3 9.59 -22.11 6.09
N GLN A 4 10.25 -23.19 5.68
CA GLN A 4 11.70 -23.24 5.44
C GLN A 4 12.17 -22.23 4.38
N ASN A 5 11.35 -21.94 3.37
CA ASN A 5 11.71 -20.98 2.32
C ASN A 5 11.63 -19.54 2.83
N LEU A 6 10.71 -19.24 3.75
CA LEU A 6 10.59 -17.91 4.34
C LEU A 6 11.79 -17.60 5.25
N ASP A 7 12.21 -18.55 6.07
CA ASP A 7 13.35 -18.39 6.96
C ASP A 7 14.63 -18.06 6.17
N ILE A 8 14.87 -18.78 5.05
CA ILE A 8 15.99 -18.51 4.13
C ILE A 8 15.94 -17.08 3.56
N LEU A 9 14.75 -16.59 3.20
CA LEU A 9 14.59 -15.24 2.65
C LEU A 9 14.81 -14.16 3.71
N ILE A 10 14.36 -14.41 4.95
CA ILE A 10 14.58 -13.49 6.08
C ILE A 10 16.08 -13.37 6.36
N ASP A 11 16.79 -14.49 6.48
CA ASP A 11 18.24 -14.50 6.72
C ASP A 11 18.99 -13.75 5.62
N ARG A 12 18.61 -13.99 4.37
CA ARG A 12 19.21 -13.29 3.22
C ARG A 12 18.99 -11.78 3.26
N VAL A 13 17.81 -11.30 3.66
CA VAL A 13 17.54 -9.86 3.79
C VAL A 13 18.31 -9.27 4.97
N ALA A 14 18.40 -9.98 6.09
CA ALA A 14 19.18 -9.56 7.25
C ALA A 14 20.66 -9.38 6.90
N ASP A 15 21.25 -10.32 6.17
CA ASP A 15 22.64 -10.23 5.70
C ASP A 15 22.86 -9.01 4.79
N LEU A 16 21.92 -8.73 3.88
CA LEU A 16 21.99 -7.55 3.01
C LEU A 16 21.95 -6.25 3.82
N ILE A 17 21.12 -6.19 4.86
CA ILE A 17 21.02 -5.04 5.76
C ILE A 17 22.32 -4.84 6.55
N ILE A 18 22.84 -5.89 7.18
CA ILE A 18 24.05 -5.82 8.03
C ILE A 18 25.27 -5.36 7.24
N ASN A 19 25.41 -5.80 5.98
CA ASN A 19 26.55 -5.47 5.13
C ASN A 19 26.42 -4.12 4.41
N ALA A 20 25.25 -3.47 4.45
CA ALA A 20 25.03 -2.19 3.78
C ALA A 20 25.68 -1.03 4.56
N LYS A 21 26.45 -0.19 3.86
CA LYS A 21 27.05 1.02 4.46
C LYS A 21 26.06 2.17 4.63
N ARG A 22 25.04 2.22 3.78
CA ARG A 22 23.99 3.25 3.74
C ARG A 22 22.71 2.61 3.23
N ILE A 23 21.62 2.74 3.98
CA ILE A 23 20.33 2.14 3.66
C ILE A 23 19.33 3.27 3.40
N VAL A 24 18.52 3.09 2.35
CA VAL A 24 17.33 3.89 2.07
C VAL A 24 16.16 2.92 2.01
N VAL A 25 15.10 3.22 2.76
CA VAL A 25 13.89 2.41 2.77
C VAL A 25 12.82 3.12 1.95
N PHE A 26 12.28 2.44 0.95
CA PHE A 26 11.13 2.90 0.19
C PHE A 26 9.90 2.10 0.61
N THR A 27 8.89 2.78 1.15
CA THR A 27 7.66 2.14 1.63
C THR A 27 6.47 2.57 0.79
N GLY A 28 5.43 1.74 0.80
CA GLY A 28 4.11 2.07 0.26
C GLY A 28 3.03 1.83 1.32
N ALA A 29 1.76 2.01 0.94
CA ALA A 29 0.62 1.84 1.84
C ALA A 29 0.56 0.48 2.56
N GLY A 30 1.13 -0.57 1.94
CA GLY A 30 1.20 -1.91 2.52
C GLY A 30 1.84 -1.98 3.90
N VAL A 31 2.77 -1.07 4.25
CA VAL A 31 3.40 -1.05 5.58
C VAL A 31 2.44 -0.63 6.70
N SER A 32 1.32 0.01 6.35
CA SER A 32 0.33 0.53 7.31
C SER A 32 -0.91 -0.36 7.45
N THR A 33 -1.02 -1.44 6.68
CA THR A 33 -2.19 -2.35 6.72
C THR A 33 -2.32 -3.04 8.06
N GLU A 34 -1.22 -3.46 8.67
CA GLU A 34 -1.18 -4.03 10.02
C GLU A 34 -1.54 -3.02 11.12
N SER A 35 -1.52 -1.71 10.80
CA SER A 35 -2.01 -0.64 11.67
C SER A 35 -3.50 -0.31 11.47
N GLY A 36 -4.21 -1.11 10.65
CA GLY A 36 -5.63 -0.91 10.35
C GLY A 36 -5.92 0.12 9.25
N ILE A 37 -4.90 0.68 8.60
CA ILE A 37 -5.07 1.59 7.47
C ILE A 37 -5.12 0.75 6.19
N PRO A 38 -6.26 0.66 5.48
CA PRO A 38 -6.35 -0.15 4.28
C PRO A 38 -5.41 0.40 3.21
N ASP A 39 -4.73 -0.50 2.50
CA ASP A 39 -4.07 -0.13 1.26
C ASP A 39 -5.07 -0.08 0.10
N PHE A 40 -4.57 0.28 -1.08
CA PHE A 40 -5.41 0.43 -2.25
C PHE A 40 -5.65 -0.87 -3.02
N ARG A 41 -4.69 -1.80 -3.04
CA ARG A 41 -4.59 -2.84 -4.11
C ARG A 41 -4.63 -4.28 -3.60
N SER A 42 -4.41 -4.52 -2.31
CA SER A 42 -4.50 -5.86 -1.75
C SER A 42 -5.95 -6.35 -1.78
N PRO A 43 -6.19 -7.67 -1.72
CA PRO A 43 -7.54 -8.20 -1.56
C PRO A 43 -8.26 -7.58 -0.36
N GLY A 44 -9.47 -7.04 -0.59
CA GLY A 44 -10.26 -6.29 0.39
C GLY A 44 -9.84 -4.82 0.58
N GLY A 45 -8.88 -4.33 -0.20
CA GLY A 45 -8.40 -2.95 -0.23
C GLY A 45 -9.40 -1.96 -0.83
N ILE A 46 -8.99 -0.70 -0.98
CA ILE A 46 -9.88 0.38 -1.42
C ILE A 46 -10.48 0.11 -2.81
N TRP A 47 -9.70 -0.42 -3.76
CA TRP A 47 -10.17 -0.68 -5.13
C TRP A 47 -11.16 -1.83 -5.27
N ASP A 48 -11.27 -2.70 -4.27
CA ASP A 48 -12.33 -3.72 -4.24
C ASP A 48 -13.69 -3.12 -3.79
N ARG A 49 -13.68 -1.90 -3.23
CA ARG A 49 -14.86 -1.23 -2.68
C ARG A 49 -15.28 0.00 -3.47
N PHE A 50 -14.34 0.62 -4.19
CA PHE A 50 -14.56 1.85 -4.94
C PHE A 50 -13.86 1.80 -6.30
N ASP A 51 -14.43 2.50 -7.27
CA ASP A 51 -13.82 2.66 -8.60
C ASP A 51 -12.56 3.54 -8.48
N PRO A 52 -11.37 3.08 -8.92
CA PRO A 52 -10.16 3.89 -8.94
C PRO A 52 -10.31 5.22 -9.70
N ASP A 53 -11.16 5.27 -10.73
CA ASP A 53 -11.38 6.49 -11.52
C ASP A 53 -11.98 7.62 -10.68
N ASP A 54 -12.74 7.28 -9.61
CA ASP A 54 -13.27 8.25 -8.66
C ASP A 54 -12.18 9.02 -7.90
N PHE A 55 -10.94 8.52 -7.90
CA PHE A 55 -9.80 9.07 -7.15
C PHE A 55 -8.79 9.81 -8.02
N THR A 56 -9.06 9.95 -9.32
CA THR A 56 -8.19 10.72 -10.21
C THR A 56 -8.34 12.22 -9.98
N TYR A 57 -7.25 12.95 -10.21
CA TYR A 57 -7.26 14.41 -10.15
C TYR A 57 -8.29 15.00 -11.12
N GLN A 58 -8.34 14.48 -12.35
CA GLN A 58 -9.24 14.92 -13.41
C GLN A 58 -10.70 14.79 -12.96
N LYS A 59 -11.08 13.62 -12.44
CA LYS A 59 -12.43 13.39 -11.93
C LYS A 59 -12.75 14.31 -10.75
N PHE A 60 -11.81 14.47 -9.82
CA PHE A 60 -11.97 15.37 -8.68
C PHE A 60 -12.25 16.82 -9.11
N VAL A 61 -11.52 17.36 -10.08
CA VAL A 61 -11.74 18.75 -10.53
C VAL A 61 -13.00 18.91 -11.38
N SER A 62 -13.34 17.91 -12.20
CA SER A 62 -14.46 18.01 -13.14
C SER A 62 -15.83 17.71 -12.51
N ASP A 63 -15.88 16.92 -11.43
CA ASP A 63 -17.13 16.34 -10.90
C ASP A 63 -17.34 16.68 -9.41
N PRO A 64 -18.30 17.57 -9.08
CA PRO A 64 -18.66 17.89 -7.70
C PRO A 64 -19.15 16.69 -6.87
N GLU A 65 -19.78 15.68 -7.47
CA GLU A 65 -20.22 14.48 -6.73
C GLU A 65 -19.04 13.58 -6.39
N ALA A 66 -18.07 13.43 -7.30
CA ALA A 66 -16.82 12.72 -7.02
C ALA A 66 -16.08 13.36 -5.83
N ARG A 67 -16.01 14.70 -5.78
CA ARG A 67 -15.45 15.40 -4.61
C ARG A 67 -16.19 15.08 -3.32
N ARG A 68 -17.53 15.14 -3.33
CA ARG A 68 -18.34 14.83 -2.15
C ARG A 68 -18.16 13.38 -1.69
N LYS A 69 -18.05 12.44 -2.63
CA LYS A 69 -17.77 11.02 -2.33
C LYS A 69 -16.42 10.86 -1.65
N GLN A 70 -15.36 11.46 -2.16
CA GLN A 70 -14.03 11.41 -1.54
C GLN A 70 -14.01 12.04 -0.14
N TRP A 71 -14.63 13.21 0.06
CA TRP A 71 -14.68 13.88 1.36
C TRP A 71 -15.47 13.12 2.43
N ARG A 72 -16.39 12.23 2.05
CA ARG A 72 -17.09 11.34 3.00
C ARG A 72 -16.29 10.12 3.40
N MET A 73 -15.25 9.79 2.65
CA MET A 73 -14.39 8.64 2.91
C MET A 73 -13.27 8.95 3.89
N LEU A 74 -12.82 10.22 3.92
CA LEU A 74 -11.87 10.76 4.91
C LEU A 74 -12.56 11.09 6.23
#